data_AF-A0A8S1MYH2-F1
#
_entry.id   AF-A0A8S1MYH2-F1
#
_cell.length_a   1.000
_cell.length_b   1.000
_cell.length_c   1.000
_cell.angle_alpha   90.00
_cell.angle_beta   90.00
_cell.angle_gamma   90.00
#
_symmetry.space_group_name_H-M   'P 1'
#
loop_
_entity.id
_entity.type
_entity.pdbx_description
1 polymer ?
#
loop_
_entity_poly.entity_id
_entity_poly.type
_entity_poly.pdbx_seq_one_letter_code
_entity_poly.pdbx_strand_id
1 'polypeptide(L)'
;MNELIQKKRENFRVEIRRQSLQKIFCQKRVINYEKIKFNCELNNEKEGKFQEQKNNEKSYNKDLDETIQEYLFQIFNQENISISFSIDLINKVLNNQDLREFFEENKKYKIQLQSFLVKVLDLFQSQQEKLKYDQLLLTIIESDLLKLSDLKQSFTYCCKEFITDRITIDKALFMSKMMKKYQNASEYFWKELNEFHFQNECAWLLILKFLRENHQQYAISKLLISMILILMQIAKPKIYQGIVNNDLIQTLRQNLYTNESQAIKSLECFNYIFWQGAKESRFLPLVIDSFLDILLNNPHASYRISISILDCFEIVSQYQDLDMPLINNNELINCLIYMLKDEIMQVNEVVLRFLISYLGQCSDEFILGIIGDHNFQNIIEDLTMSLNKNVQKYATKIKLIYLN
;
A
#
# COMPACT_ATOMS: atom_id res chain seq x y z
N MET A 1 -32.45 -24.25 -40.45
CA MET A 1 -32.50 -22.79 -40.72
C MET A 1 -32.17 -21.95 -39.48
N ASN A 2 -32.65 -22.31 -38.28
CA ASN A 2 -32.42 -21.54 -37.03
C ASN A 2 -30.97 -21.52 -36.51
N GLU A 3 -30.23 -22.62 -36.57
CA GLU A 3 -28.81 -22.64 -36.15
C GLU A 3 -27.94 -21.75 -37.03
N LEU A 4 -28.25 -21.68 -38.33
CA LEU A 4 -27.50 -20.87 -39.29
C LEU A 4 -27.71 -19.37 -39.03
N ILE A 5 -28.91 -19.00 -38.54
CA ILE A 5 -29.24 -17.63 -38.13
C ILE A 5 -28.59 -17.31 -36.78
N GLN A 6 -28.60 -18.22 -35.81
CA GLN A 6 -27.91 -18.04 -34.53
C GLN A 6 -26.40 -17.89 -34.72
N LYS A 7 -25.78 -18.77 -35.51
CA LYS A 7 -24.33 -18.69 -35.80
C LYS A 7 -23.95 -17.41 -36.54
N LYS A 8 -24.84 -16.90 -37.42
CA LYS A 8 -24.66 -15.58 -38.05
C LYS A 8 -24.77 -14.43 -37.04
N ARG A 9 -25.68 -14.49 -36.06
CA ARG A 9 -25.82 -13.47 -35.00
C ARG A 9 -24.65 -13.49 -34.03
N GLU A 10 -24.16 -14.67 -33.65
CA GLU A 10 -22.98 -14.86 -32.81
C GLU A 10 -21.74 -14.27 -33.51
N ASN A 11 -21.52 -14.62 -34.79
CA ASN A 11 -20.44 -14.08 -35.58
C ASN A 11 -20.52 -12.56 -35.72
N PHE A 12 -21.72 -12.01 -35.93
CA PHE A 12 -21.93 -10.56 -36.01
C PHE A 12 -21.63 -9.86 -34.67
N ARG A 13 -21.99 -10.47 -33.54
CA ARG A 13 -21.65 -9.94 -32.19
C ARG A 13 -20.16 -9.98 -31.92
N VAL A 14 -19.48 -11.07 -32.28
CA VAL A 14 -18.03 -11.21 -32.16
C VAL A 14 -17.33 -10.19 -33.05
N GLU A 15 -17.85 -9.94 -34.25
CA GLU A 15 -17.30 -8.98 -35.19
C GLU A 15 -17.48 -7.53 -34.72
N ILE A 16 -18.65 -7.18 -34.15
CA ILE A 16 -18.85 -5.89 -33.48
C ILE A 16 -17.90 -5.73 -32.28
N ARG A 17 -17.72 -6.77 -31.46
CA ARG A 17 -16.79 -6.74 -30.30
C ARG A 17 -15.35 -6.57 -30.77
N ARG A 18 -14.95 -7.25 -31.85
CA ARG A 18 -13.62 -7.15 -32.46
C ARG A 18 -13.39 -5.75 -33.05
N GLN A 19 -14.36 -5.19 -33.76
CA GLN A 19 -14.30 -3.81 -34.28
C GLN A 19 -14.27 -2.78 -33.14
N SER A 20 -15.00 -3.00 -32.05
CA SER A 20 -15.03 -2.11 -30.88
C SER A 20 -13.70 -2.15 -30.11
N LEU A 21 -13.15 -3.35 -29.88
CA LEU A 21 -11.83 -3.52 -29.27
C LEU A 21 -10.72 -2.97 -30.16
N GLN A 22 -10.82 -3.16 -31.48
CA GLN A 22 -9.90 -2.58 -32.44
C GLN A 22 -10.00 -1.05 -32.46
N LYS A 23 -11.20 -0.47 -32.33
CA LYS A 23 -11.41 0.97 -32.19
C LYS A 23 -10.83 1.52 -30.88
N ILE A 24 -11.03 0.84 -29.75
CA ILE A 24 -10.44 1.19 -28.45
C ILE A 24 -8.91 1.05 -28.49
N PHE A 25 -8.40 0.01 -29.16
CA PHE A 25 -6.96 -0.22 -29.31
C PHE A 25 -6.33 0.82 -30.25
N CYS A 26 -7.00 1.16 -31.35
CA CYS A 26 -6.61 2.26 -32.25
C CYS A 26 -6.68 3.61 -31.53
N GLN A 27 -7.69 3.88 -30.71
CA GLN A 27 -7.78 5.10 -29.90
C GLN A 27 -6.68 5.16 -28.84
N LYS A 28 -6.40 4.06 -28.12
CA LYS A 28 -5.26 3.98 -27.19
C LYS A 28 -3.93 4.13 -27.91
N ARG A 29 -3.80 3.60 -29.14
CA ARG A 29 -2.61 3.79 -29.99
C ARG A 29 -2.49 5.20 -30.52
N VAL A 30 -3.58 5.86 -30.91
CA VAL A 30 -3.59 7.27 -31.32
C VAL A 30 -3.25 8.16 -30.12
N ILE A 31 -3.79 7.89 -28.94
CA ILE A 31 -3.41 8.61 -27.69
C ILE A 31 -1.95 8.34 -27.32
N ASN A 32 -1.44 7.13 -27.51
CA ASN A 32 -0.01 6.87 -27.31
C ASN A 32 0.86 7.50 -28.40
N TYR A 33 0.43 7.51 -29.66
CA TYR A 33 1.13 8.18 -30.75
C TYR A 33 1.05 9.70 -30.60
N GLU A 34 -0.04 10.26 -30.10
CA GLU A 34 -0.19 11.68 -29.76
C GLU A 34 0.60 12.01 -28.50
N LYS A 35 0.71 11.12 -27.50
CA LYS A 35 1.65 11.29 -26.38
C LYS A 35 3.11 11.20 -26.83
N ILE A 36 3.44 10.29 -27.73
CA ILE A 36 4.78 10.16 -28.31
C ILE A 36 5.06 11.34 -29.23
N LYS A 37 4.09 11.81 -30.02
CA LYS A 37 4.21 12.97 -30.89
C LYS A 37 4.24 14.27 -30.09
N PHE A 38 3.48 14.40 -29.00
CA PHE A 38 3.55 15.51 -28.05
C PHE A 38 4.86 15.49 -27.26
N ASN A 39 5.38 14.31 -26.89
CA ASN A 39 6.72 14.17 -26.29
C ASN A 39 7.85 14.38 -27.30
N CYS A 40 7.66 14.01 -28.57
CA CYS A 40 8.61 14.27 -29.66
C CYS A 40 8.52 15.71 -30.16
N GLU A 41 7.36 16.38 -30.11
CA GLU A 41 7.21 17.81 -30.37
C GLU A 41 7.73 18.62 -29.18
N LEU A 42 7.54 18.17 -27.92
CA LEU A 42 8.25 18.70 -26.74
C LEU A 42 9.76 18.44 -26.80
N ASN A 43 10.19 17.30 -27.33
CA ASN A 43 11.61 16.98 -27.50
C ASN A 43 12.23 17.64 -28.73
N ASN A 44 11.47 17.94 -29.79
CA ASN A 44 11.93 18.65 -30.98
C ASN A 44 11.83 20.17 -30.82
N GLU A 45 10.91 20.70 -30.01
CA GLU A 45 10.94 22.10 -29.54
C GLU A 45 12.06 22.29 -28.52
N LYS A 46 12.38 21.26 -27.72
CA LYS A 46 13.62 21.22 -26.94
C LYS A 46 14.83 21.10 -27.86
N GLU A 47 14.91 20.17 -28.81
CA GLU A 47 16.09 19.94 -29.66
C GLU A 47 16.32 21.02 -30.71
N GLY A 48 15.27 21.63 -31.26
CA GLY A 48 15.36 22.79 -32.16
C GLY A 48 15.82 24.07 -31.46
N LYS A 49 15.45 24.26 -30.18
CA LYS A 49 16.02 25.33 -29.33
C LYS A 49 17.38 24.96 -28.74
N PHE A 50 17.63 23.68 -28.46
CA PHE A 50 18.91 23.17 -27.96
C PHE A 50 19.99 23.11 -29.04
N GLN A 51 19.70 22.99 -30.34
CA GLN A 51 20.76 23.00 -31.37
C GLN A 51 21.22 24.41 -31.77
N GLU A 52 20.36 25.43 -31.65
CA GLU A 52 20.80 26.83 -31.78
C GLU A 52 21.40 27.39 -30.47
N GLN A 53 21.09 26.81 -29.30
CA GLN A 53 21.71 27.20 -28.02
C GLN A 53 22.96 26.37 -27.62
N LYS A 54 23.14 25.12 -28.08
CA LYS A 54 24.28 24.26 -27.66
C LYS A 54 25.66 24.73 -28.09
N ASN A 55 25.77 25.60 -29.08
CA ASN A 55 27.06 26.14 -29.47
C ASN A 55 27.47 27.36 -28.62
N ASN A 56 26.55 27.94 -27.82
CA ASN A 56 26.84 29.02 -26.87
C ASN A 56 26.60 28.63 -25.39
N GLU A 57 25.89 27.54 -25.06
CA GLU A 57 25.55 27.15 -23.67
C GLU A 57 26.61 26.30 -22.94
N LYS A 58 27.61 25.74 -23.64
CA LYS A 58 28.68 24.98 -22.97
C LYS A 58 29.61 25.84 -22.10
N SER A 59 29.66 27.16 -22.33
CA SER A 59 30.34 28.07 -21.38
C SER A 59 29.39 28.51 -20.25
N TYR A 60 28.10 28.74 -20.54
CA TYR A 60 27.12 29.24 -19.55
C TYR A 60 26.71 28.21 -18.48
N ASN A 61 26.63 26.91 -18.79
CA ASN A 61 26.28 25.89 -17.79
C ASN A 61 27.41 25.61 -16.80
N LYS A 62 28.68 25.81 -17.20
CA LYS A 62 29.82 25.69 -16.27
C LYS A 62 29.80 26.80 -15.20
N ASP A 63 29.45 28.01 -15.61
CA ASP A 63 29.31 29.15 -14.70
C ASP A 63 28.11 28.98 -13.74
N LEU A 64 26.99 28.41 -14.21
CA LEU A 64 25.81 28.10 -13.38
C LEU A 64 26.11 27.04 -12.31
N ASP A 65 26.87 26.01 -12.64
CA ASP A 65 27.28 24.97 -11.69
C ASP A 65 28.24 25.53 -10.63
N GLU A 66 29.19 26.39 -11.02
CA GLU A 66 30.07 27.10 -10.09
C GLU A 66 29.28 28.04 -9.17
N THR A 67 28.30 28.78 -9.71
CA THR A 67 27.44 29.67 -8.92
C THR A 67 26.56 28.90 -7.93
N ILE A 68 26.01 27.73 -8.32
CA ILE A 68 25.22 26.86 -7.43
C ILE A 68 26.10 26.30 -6.30
N GLN A 69 27.36 25.94 -6.59
CA GLN A 69 28.31 25.52 -5.57
C GLN A 69 28.65 26.64 -4.58
N GLU A 70 28.81 27.87 -5.07
CA GLU A 70 29.00 29.04 -4.21
C GLU A 70 27.78 29.30 -3.32
N TYR A 71 26.56 29.18 -3.85
CA TYR A 71 25.35 29.34 -3.04
C TYR A 71 25.17 28.20 -2.02
N LEU A 72 25.49 26.95 -2.37
CA LEU A 72 25.52 25.84 -1.40
C LEU A 72 26.55 26.10 -0.30
N PHE A 73 27.73 26.60 -0.66
CA PHE A 73 28.76 27.00 0.29
C PHE A 73 28.27 28.12 1.22
N GLN A 74 27.56 29.12 0.68
CA GLN A 74 26.97 30.19 1.47
C GLN A 74 25.89 29.65 2.42
N ILE A 75 24.94 28.84 1.92
CA ILE A 75 23.87 28.23 2.74
C ILE A 75 24.42 27.44 3.92
N PHE A 76 25.49 26.67 3.70
CA PHE A 76 26.04 25.82 4.76
C PHE A 76 26.95 26.56 5.75
N ASN A 77 27.49 27.73 5.39
CA ASN A 77 28.50 28.42 6.20
C ASN A 77 28.08 29.81 6.71
N GLN A 78 26.96 30.38 6.25
CA GLN A 78 26.48 31.69 6.68
C GLN A 78 25.18 31.57 7.49
N GLU A 79 25.11 32.26 8.63
CA GLU A 79 23.99 32.11 9.58
C GLU A 79 22.74 32.93 9.22
N ASN A 80 22.88 33.94 8.34
CA ASN A 80 21.85 34.94 8.07
C ASN A 80 21.05 34.69 6.78
N ILE A 81 21.15 33.50 6.19
CA ILE A 81 20.42 33.18 4.95
C ILE A 81 19.01 32.70 5.29
N SER A 82 18.03 33.21 4.54
CA SER A 82 16.63 32.79 4.69
C SER A 82 16.48 31.26 4.62
N ILE A 83 15.86 30.67 5.63
CA ILE A 83 15.62 29.22 5.72
C ILE A 83 14.81 28.73 4.51
N SER A 84 13.73 29.44 4.17
CA SER A 84 12.93 29.14 2.99
C SER A 84 13.77 29.10 1.71
N PHE A 85 14.64 30.09 1.51
CA PHE A 85 15.52 30.13 0.33
C PHE A 85 16.53 28.98 0.33
N SER A 86 17.14 28.70 1.49
CA SER A 86 18.08 27.60 1.66
C SER A 86 17.45 26.25 1.29
N ILE A 87 16.24 25.98 1.80
CA ILE A 87 15.51 24.74 1.52
C ILE A 87 15.18 24.63 0.02
N ASP A 88 14.68 25.71 -0.59
CA ASP A 88 14.33 25.72 -2.02
C ASP A 88 15.55 25.43 -2.90
N LEU A 89 16.72 26.01 -2.57
CA LEU A 89 17.92 25.79 -3.36
C LEU A 89 18.45 24.37 -3.20
N ILE A 90 18.49 23.84 -1.98
CA ILE A 90 18.90 22.45 -1.74
C ILE A 90 17.97 21.51 -2.52
N ASN A 91 16.65 21.70 -2.44
CA ASN A 91 15.71 20.88 -3.21
C ASN A 91 15.93 20.98 -4.73
N LYS A 92 16.26 22.16 -5.27
CA LYS A 92 16.59 22.30 -6.69
C LYS A 92 17.85 21.50 -7.06
N VAL A 93 18.89 21.57 -6.23
CA VAL A 93 20.15 20.83 -6.42
C VAL A 93 19.88 19.32 -6.41
N LEU A 94 19.14 18.82 -5.42
CA LEU A 94 18.87 17.39 -5.27
C LEU A 94 17.95 16.82 -6.37
N ASN A 95 17.15 17.66 -7.03
CA ASN A 95 16.27 17.26 -8.13
C ASN A 95 16.93 17.39 -9.52
N ASN A 96 18.14 17.94 -9.62
CA ASN A 96 18.92 17.98 -10.84
C ASN A 96 19.95 16.84 -10.82
N GLN A 97 19.96 15.98 -11.85
CA GLN A 97 20.79 14.78 -11.86
C GLN A 97 22.29 15.09 -11.80
N ASP A 98 22.79 16.00 -12.63
CA ASP A 98 24.21 16.33 -12.72
C ASP A 98 24.73 16.94 -11.41
N LEU A 99 23.94 17.86 -10.83
CA LEU A 99 24.27 18.50 -9.56
C LEU A 99 24.17 17.54 -8.38
N ARG A 100 23.22 16.61 -8.42
CA ARG A 100 23.06 15.57 -7.41
C ARG A 100 24.24 14.60 -7.44
N GLU A 101 24.68 14.16 -8.61
CA GLU A 101 25.87 13.30 -8.76
C GLU A 101 27.12 13.98 -8.18
N PHE A 102 27.34 15.26 -8.51
CA PHE A 102 28.41 16.06 -7.90
C PHE A 102 28.30 16.15 -6.37
N PHE A 103 27.09 16.37 -5.86
CA PHE A 103 26.82 16.42 -4.41
C PHE A 103 27.05 15.06 -3.73
N GLU A 104 26.70 13.96 -4.40
CA GLU A 104 26.89 12.59 -3.94
C GLU A 104 28.36 12.18 -3.85
N GLU A 105 29.18 12.64 -4.79
CA GLU A 105 30.62 12.36 -4.81
C GLU A 105 31.39 13.13 -3.72
N ASN A 106 30.89 14.28 -3.30
CA ASN A 106 31.60 15.18 -2.40
C ASN A 106 31.18 15.01 -0.92
N LYS A 107 31.99 14.29 -0.15
CA LYS A 107 31.75 14.01 1.29
C LYS A 107 31.51 15.27 2.14
N LYS A 108 32.12 16.41 1.76
CA LYS A 108 31.97 17.68 2.51
C LYS A 108 30.52 18.16 2.51
N TYR A 109 29.86 18.13 1.35
CA TYR A 109 28.48 18.58 1.21
C TYR A 109 27.48 17.67 1.92
N LYS A 110 27.76 16.37 2.02
CA LYS A 110 26.95 15.44 2.84
C LYS A 110 26.98 15.82 4.33
N ILE A 111 28.16 16.10 4.88
CA ILE A 111 28.32 16.51 6.29
C ILE A 111 27.62 17.85 6.52
N GLN A 112 27.76 18.78 5.58
CA GLN A 112 27.12 20.09 5.67
C GLN A 112 25.59 20.01 5.57
N LEU A 113 25.05 19.14 4.71
CA LEU A 113 23.62 18.87 4.64
C LEU A 113 23.09 18.28 5.95
N GLN A 114 23.79 17.31 6.53
CA GLN A 114 23.44 16.76 7.83
C GLN A 114 23.40 17.86 8.90
N SER A 115 24.44 18.70 8.97
CA SER A 115 24.49 19.83 9.91
C SER A 115 23.33 20.80 9.69
N PHE A 116 23.01 21.11 8.43
CA PHE A 116 21.88 21.98 8.07
C PHE A 116 20.54 21.40 8.51
N LEU A 117 20.29 20.11 8.24
CA LEU A 117 19.05 19.43 8.61
C LEU A 117 18.78 19.47 10.11
N VAL A 118 19.84 19.46 10.93
CA VAL A 118 19.76 19.56 12.39
C VAL A 118 19.57 21.01 12.82
N LYS A 119 20.42 21.92 12.33
CA LYS A 119 20.42 23.34 12.72
C LYS A 119 19.08 24.01 12.43
N VAL A 120 18.44 23.68 11.31
CA VAL A 120 17.22 24.36 10.86
C VAL A 120 16.00 24.04 11.73
N LEU A 121 16.01 22.91 12.46
CA LEU A 121 14.86 22.45 13.25
C LEU A 121 14.43 23.46 14.33
N ASP A 122 15.40 24.16 14.92
CA ASP A 122 15.16 25.12 16.00
C ASP A 122 14.92 26.55 15.48
N LEU A 123 14.94 26.76 14.16
CA LEU A 123 14.95 28.09 13.56
C LEU A 123 13.69 28.43 12.76
N PHE A 124 12.75 27.49 12.61
CA PHE A 124 11.52 27.75 11.85
C PHE A 124 10.69 28.88 12.47
N GLN A 125 10.36 29.89 11.65
CA GLN A 125 9.56 31.03 12.07
C GLN A 125 8.11 30.95 11.56
N SER A 126 7.84 30.06 10.59
CA SER A 126 6.52 29.92 9.97
C SER A 126 6.17 28.49 9.59
N GLN A 127 4.87 28.21 9.48
CA GLN A 127 4.35 26.92 9.00
C GLN A 127 4.79 26.61 7.56
N GLN A 128 4.98 27.63 6.72
CA GLN A 128 5.39 27.46 5.33
C GLN A 128 6.82 26.89 5.23
N GLU A 129 7.73 27.31 6.12
CA GLU A 129 9.09 26.77 6.18
C GLU A 129 9.09 25.32 6.64
N LYS A 130 8.25 24.98 7.63
CA LYS A 130 8.07 23.59 8.08
C LYS A 130 7.58 22.68 6.94
N LEU A 131 6.62 23.15 6.14
CA LEU A 131 6.13 22.40 4.97
C LEU A 131 7.21 22.19 3.91
N LYS A 132 8.02 23.21 3.63
CA LYS A 132 9.17 23.08 2.70
C LYS A 132 10.22 22.12 3.23
N TYR A 133 10.47 22.14 4.54
CA TYR A 133 11.37 21.18 5.18
C TYR A 133 10.86 19.75 5.08
N ASP A 134 9.56 19.51 5.32
CA ASP A 134 8.95 18.19 5.13
C ASP A 134 9.18 17.68 3.69
N GLN A 135 9.04 18.55 2.68
CA GLN A 135 9.32 18.21 1.27
C GLN A 135 10.81 17.90 1.03
N LEU A 136 11.72 18.69 1.62
CA LEU A 136 13.15 18.41 1.54
C LEU A 136 13.51 17.04 2.11
N LEU A 137 12.92 16.68 3.26
CA LEU A 137 13.11 15.36 3.87
C LEU A 137 12.65 14.24 2.94
N LEU A 138 11.55 14.43 2.19
CA LEU A 138 11.08 13.47 1.18
C LEU A 138 12.05 13.31 0.02
N THR A 139 12.65 14.40 -0.47
CA THR A 139 13.68 14.36 -1.53
C THR A 139 14.92 13.61 -1.03
N ILE A 140 15.37 13.89 0.19
CA ILE A 140 16.58 13.29 0.77
C ILE A 140 16.41 11.79 1.03
N ILE A 141 15.25 11.36 1.53
CA ILE A 141 15.04 9.93 1.78
C ILE A 141 14.99 9.11 0.49
N GLU A 142 14.60 9.71 -0.64
CA GLU A 142 14.58 9.08 -1.96
C GLU A 142 15.96 9.02 -2.63
N SER A 143 16.92 9.86 -2.21
CA SER A 143 18.18 10.05 -2.93
C SER A 143 19.37 9.20 -2.47
N ASP A 144 19.21 8.32 -1.47
CA ASP A 144 20.30 7.51 -0.88
C ASP A 144 21.52 8.31 -0.35
N LEU A 145 21.40 9.64 -0.30
CA LEU A 145 22.47 10.56 0.08
C LEU A 145 22.95 10.38 1.53
N LEU A 146 22.00 10.21 2.44
CA LEU A 146 22.23 10.18 3.88
C LEU A 146 21.91 8.79 4.45
N LYS A 147 22.66 8.41 5.50
CA LYS A 147 22.43 7.17 6.24
C LYS A 147 21.39 7.41 7.34
N LEU A 148 20.88 6.32 7.92
CA LEU A 148 19.95 6.41 9.05
C LEU A 148 20.48 7.28 10.18
N SER A 149 21.77 7.17 10.53
CA SER A 149 22.43 7.96 11.59
C SER A 149 22.20 9.46 11.42
N ASP A 150 22.16 9.91 10.17
CA ASP A 150 22.13 11.33 9.81
C ASP A 150 20.70 11.87 9.81
N LEU A 151 19.72 10.99 9.60
CA LEU A 151 18.30 11.31 9.53
C LEU A 151 17.55 11.06 10.85
N LYS A 152 18.22 10.56 11.89
CA LYS A 152 17.59 10.26 13.19
C LYS A 152 16.89 11.48 13.78
N GLN A 153 17.57 12.62 13.85
CA GLN A 153 17.02 13.83 14.45
C GLN A 153 15.84 14.40 13.64
N SER A 154 15.89 14.32 12.31
CA SER A 154 14.75 14.67 11.46
C SER A 154 13.55 13.75 11.71
N PHE A 155 13.77 12.46 11.94
CA PHE A 155 12.70 11.53 12.32
C PHE A 155 12.09 11.87 13.69
N THR A 156 12.93 12.13 14.70
CA THR A 156 12.49 12.56 16.03
C THR A 156 11.70 13.87 15.96
N TYR A 157 12.17 14.84 15.17
CA TYR A 157 11.45 16.08 14.92
C TYR A 157 10.07 15.82 14.31
N CYS A 158 10.00 15.00 13.25
CA CYS A 158 8.72 14.64 12.64
C CYS A 158 7.77 14.00 13.65
N CYS A 159 8.26 13.13 14.55
CA CYS A 159 7.45 12.52 15.60
C CYS A 159 6.92 13.55 16.62
N LYS A 160 7.77 14.50 17.05
CA LYS A 160 7.39 15.56 18.00
C LYS A 160 6.39 16.52 17.40
N GLU A 161 6.63 16.98 16.17
CA GLU A 161 5.73 17.89 15.45
C GLU A 161 4.39 17.23 15.13
N PHE A 162 4.39 15.92 14.89
CA PHE A 162 3.15 15.15 14.74
C PHE A 162 2.25 15.29 15.96
N ILE A 163 2.85 15.42 17.15
CA ILE A 163 2.16 15.56 18.43
C ILE A 163 1.71 16.99 18.71
N THR A 164 2.51 18.00 18.34
CA THR A 164 2.24 19.41 18.73
C THR A 164 1.38 20.18 17.74
N ASP A 165 1.63 20.04 16.42
CA ASP A 165 1.12 20.99 15.41
C ASP A 165 0.13 20.37 14.42
N ARG A 166 -0.32 19.13 14.68
CA ARG A 166 -1.18 18.30 13.81
C ARG A 166 -0.56 18.00 12.43
N ILE A 167 -1.20 17.08 11.74
CA ILE A 167 -0.58 16.21 10.73
C ILE A 167 -0.43 16.90 9.37
N THR A 168 0.79 16.84 8.80
CA THR A 168 1.00 17.01 7.35
C THR A 168 1.17 15.65 6.69
N ILE A 169 0.64 15.49 5.47
CA ILE A 169 0.79 14.26 4.69
C ILE A 169 2.28 13.95 4.47
N ASP A 170 3.10 14.97 4.27
CA ASP A 170 4.52 14.81 3.98
C ASP A 170 5.31 14.23 5.18
N LYS A 171 5.00 14.64 6.42
CA LYS A 171 5.58 14.02 7.63
C LYS A 171 5.24 12.55 7.73
N ALA A 172 3.95 12.24 7.54
CA ALA A 172 3.47 10.86 7.51
C ALA A 172 4.23 10.02 6.47
N LEU A 173 4.37 10.53 5.23
CA LEU A 173 5.13 9.88 4.16
C LEU A 173 6.60 9.69 4.50
N PHE A 174 7.23 10.72 5.08
CA PHE A 174 8.65 10.66 5.42
C PHE A 174 8.90 9.57 6.44
N MET A 175 8.07 9.49 7.49
CA MET A 175 8.11 8.39 8.45
C MET A 175 7.93 7.04 7.75
N SER A 176 6.95 6.90 6.84
CA SER A 176 6.76 5.67 6.05
C SER A 176 8.03 5.26 5.31
N LYS A 177 8.64 6.20 4.58
CA LYS A 177 9.80 5.96 3.73
C LYS A 177 11.03 5.62 4.55
N MET A 178 11.24 6.31 5.67
CA MET A 178 12.32 6.00 6.63
C MET A 178 12.23 4.56 7.12
N MET A 179 11.04 4.13 7.54
CA MET A 179 10.81 2.77 8.04
C MET A 179 10.90 1.71 6.94
N LYS A 180 10.49 2.05 5.71
CA LYS A 180 10.66 1.18 4.55
C LYS A 180 12.14 0.97 4.20
N LYS A 181 12.92 2.05 4.25
CA LYS A 181 14.31 2.09 3.79
C LYS A 181 15.25 1.45 4.80
N TYR A 182 15.06 1.71 6.09
CA TYR A 182 15.94 1.24 7.15
C TYR A 182 15.27 0.16 8.01
N GLN A 183 14.87 -0.94 7.36
CA GLN A 183 14.05 -2.00 7.96
C GLN A 183 14.67 -2.63 9.23
N ASN A 184 16.00 -2.62 9.33
CA ASN A 184 16.73 -3.18 10.48
C ASN A 184 16.69 -2.29 11.74
N ALA A 185 15.99 -1.14 11.70
CA ALA A 185 15.94 -0.16 12.80
C ALA A 185 14.55 -0.02 13.44
N SER A 186 13.70 -1.06 13.34
CA SER A 186 12.33 -1.07 13.88
C SER A 186 12.24 -0.67 15.36
N GLU A 187 13.22 -1.06 16.18
CA GLU A 187 13.27 -0.70 17.60
C GLU A 187 13.45 0.80 17.84
N TYR A 188 14.32 1.42 17.04
CA TYR A 188 14.54 2.86 17.10
C TYR A 188 13.26 3.60 16.73
N PHE A 189 12.63 3.23 15.62
CA PHE A 189 11.40 3.88 15.17
C PHE A 189 10.26 3.70 16.16
N TRP A 190 10.08 2.51 16.73
CA TRP A 190 9.05 2.28 17.75
C TRP A 190 9.29 3.09 19.02
N LYS A 191 10.55 3.19 19.46
CA LYS A 191 10.94 4.00 20.62
C LYS A 191 10.54 5.46 20.39
N GLU A 192 10.97 6.05 19.27
CA GLU A 192 10.67 7.45 18.95
C GLU A 192 9.16 7.74 18.82
N LEU A 193 8.39 6.81 18.23
CA LEU A 193 6.94 6.95 18.08
C LEU A 193 6.16 6.91 19.41
N ASN A 194 6.74 6.33 20.47
CA ASN A 194 6.09 6.17 21.79
C ASN A 194 6.76 6.91 22.94
N GLU A 195 7.98 7.43 22.79
CA GLU A 195 8.70 8.02 23.93
C GLU A 195 8.19 9.43 24.22
N PHE A 196 7.91 10.22 23.19
CA PHE A 196 7.40 11.58 23.35
C PHE A 196 5.89 11.58 23.56
N HIS A 197 5.46 12.22 24.66
CA HIS A 197 4.05 12.38 25.03
C HIS A 197 3.71 13.84 25.23
N PHE A 198 2.57 14.27 24.70
CA PHE A 198 1.95 15.56 25.02
C PHE A 198 0.47 15.31 25.25
N GLN A 199 -0.08 15.82 26.36
CA GLN A 199 -1.48 15.61 26.72
C GLN A 199 -1.93 14.13 26.70
N ASN A 200 -1.05 13.20 27.13
CA ASN A 200 -1.24 11.73 27.07
C ASN A 200 -1.36 11.13 25.67
N GLU A 201 -1.09 11.88 24.60
CA GLU A 201 -0.99 11.38 23.23
C GLU A 201 0.49 11.20 22.85
N CYS A 202 0.81 10.09 22.18
CA CYS A 202 2.09 9.87 21.50
C CYS A 202 1.87 9.84 19.98
N ALA A 203 2.94 9.86 19.19
CA ALA A 203 2.84 9.93 17.73
C ALA A 203 2.13 8.69 17.19
N TRP A 204 2.37 7.51 17.77
CA TRP A 204 1.64 6.30 17.42
C TRP A 204 0.13 6.40 17.64
N LEU A 205 -0.31 6.87 18.82
CA LEU A 205 -1.74 7.05 19.12
C LEU A 205 -2.39 8.06 18.17
N LEU A 206 -1.67 9.12 17.82
CA LEU A 206 -2.14 10.11 16.85
C LEU A 206 -2.21 9.55 15.43
N ILE A 207 -1.31 8.65 15.03
CA ILE A 207 -1.38 7.95 13.75
C ILE A 207 -2.66 7.11 13.72
N LEU A 208 -2.93 6.34 14.78
CA LEU A 208 -4.15 5.54 14.90
C LEU A 208 -5.42 6.43 14.86
N LYS A 209 -5.42 7.53 15.61
CA LYS A 209 -6.52 8.50 15.62
C LYS A 209 -6.75 9.11 14.23
N PHE A 210 -5.68 9.48 13.54
CA PHE A 210 -5.78 10.05 12.19
C PHE A 210 -6.37 9.05 11.18
N LEU A 211 -5.94 7.80 11.22
CA LEU A 211 -6.49 6.71 10.40
C LEU A 211 -7.96 6.41 10.71
N ARG A 212 -8.42 6.77 11.91
CA ARG A 212 -9.80 6.63 12.36
C ARG A 212 -10.68 7.76 11.88
N GLU A 213 -10.21 9.00 12.05
CA GLU A 213 -11.00 10.22 11.90
C GLU A 213 -10.97 10.81 10.49
N ASN A 214 -9.92 10.53 9.71
CA ASN A 214 -9.79 11.07 8.36
C ASN A 214 -10.17 9.99 7.36
N HIS A 215 -11.16 10.26 6.51
CA HIS A 215 -11.60 9.35 5.44
C HIS A 215 -11.08 9.77 4.04
N GLN A 216 -10.28 10.84 3.94
CA GLN A 216 -9.78 11.32 2.65
C GLN A 216 -8.69 10.40 2.06
N GLN A 217 -8.98 9.88 0.86
CA GLN A 217 -8.50 8.61 0.31
C GLN A 217 -6.97 8.40 0.19
N TYR A 218 -6.18 9.43 -0.16
CA TYR A 218 -4.80 9.22 -0.63
C TYR A 218 -3.76 9.10 0.50
N ALA A 219 -3.88 9.92 1.56
CA ALA A 219 -2.90 10.00 2.64
C ALA A 219 -2.91 8.77 3.57
N ILE A 220 -4.11 8.32 3.93
CA ILE A 220 -4.34 7.13 4.77
C ILE A 220 -3.70 5.90 4.15
N SER A 221 -3.84 5.76 2.83
CA SER A 221 -3.29 4.61 2.11
C SER A 221 -1.76 4.53 2.22
N LYS A 222 -1.05 5.64 2.45
CA LYS A 222 0.41 5.66 2.63
C LYS A 222 0.81 5.46 4.09
N LEU A 223 0.00 5.97 5.03
CA LEU A 223 0.14 5.65 6.45
C LEU A 223 -0.06 4.15 6.71
N LEU A 224 -1.08 3.53 6.11
CA LEU A 224 -1.28 2.08 6.16
C LEU A 224 -0.08 1.31 5.62
N ILE A 225 0.60 1.79 4.57
CA ILE A 225 1.87 1.19 4.10
C ILE A 225 2.95 1.26 5.19
N SER A 226 3.05 2.36 5.93
CA SER A 226 3.98 2.48 7.07
C SER A 226 3.69 1.42 8.13
N MET A 227 2.41 1.21 8.41
CA MET A 227 1.96 0.23 9.39
C MET A 227 2.24 -1.20 8.92
N ILE A 228 2.01 -1.51 7.65
CA ILE A 228 2.39 -2.80 7.05
C ILE A 228 3.89 -3.04 7.29
N LEU A 229 4.73 -2.06 6.98
CA LEU A 229 6.18 -2.17 7.15
C LEU A 229 6.58 -2.33 8.61
N ILE A 230 5.90 -1.64 9.53
CA ILE A 230 6.04 -1.83 10.97
C ILE A 230 5.72 -3.30 11.33
N LEU A 231 4.53 -3.78 10.96
CA LEU A 231 4.06 -5.12 11.28
C LEU A 231 4.97 -6.22 10.71
N MET A 232 5.47 -6.03 9.48
CA MET A 232 6.44 -6.93 8.85
C MET A 232 7.76 -7.05 9.63
N GLN A 233 8.18 -6.00 10.33
CA GLN A 233 9.53 -5.87 10.87
C GLN A 233 9.64 -6.16 12.36
N ILE A 234 8.53 -6.28 13.08
CA ILE A 234 8.59 -6.50 14.52
C ILE A 234 8.79 -7.98 14.81
N ALA A 235 10.05 -8.38 14.97
CA ALA A 235 10.40 -9.70 15.47
C ALA A 235 10.39 -9.79 17.01
N LYS A 236 10.49 -8.66 17.72
CA LYS A 236 10.60 -8.64 19.19
C LYS A 236 9.22 -8.65 19.87
N PRO A 237 8.89 -9.65 20.71
CA PRO A 237 7.57 -9.79 21.32
C PRO A 237 7.09 -8.57 22.13
N LYS A 238 7.99 -7.88 22.84
CA LYS A 238 7.63 -6.70 23.66
C LYS A 238 7.21 -5.49 22.83
N ILE A 239 7.88 -5.26 21.70
CA ILE A 239 7.55 -4.18 20.77
C ILE A 239 6.27 -4.53 20.03
N TYR A 240 6.14 -5.81 19.66
CA TYR A 240 4.97 -6.33 18.96
C TYR A 240 3.68 -6.08 19.74
N GLN A 241 3.67 -6.41 21.03
CA GLN A 241 2.48 -6.23 21.87
C GLN A 241 2.08 -4.76 22.10
N GLY A 242 3.05 -3.83 22.04
CA GLY A 242 2.75 -2.41 22.12
C GLY A 242 2.09 -1.87 20.85
N ILE A 243 2.39 -2.48 19.70
CA ILE A 243 1.87 -2.11 18.38
C ILE A 243 0.54 -2.80 18.10
N VAL A 244 0.50 -4.12 18.28
CA VAL A 244 -0.64 -4.97 17.98
C VAL A 244 -1.51 -5.12 19.22
N ASN A 245 -2.49 -4.22 19.31
CA ASN A 245 -3.46 -4.13 20.39
C ASN A 245 -4.88 -3.92 19.83
N ASN A 246 -5.88 -3.89 20.70
CA ASN A 246 -7.28 -3.73 20.30
C ASN A 246 -7.53 -2.42 19.52
N ASP A 247 -6.84 -1.33 19.86
CA ASP A 247 -7.00 -0.05 19.17
C ASP A 247 -6.56 -0.11 17.71
N LEU A 248 -5.45 -0.80 17.44
CA LEU A 248 -5.00 -1.08 16.07
C LEU A 248 -6.05 -1.90 15.32
N ILE A 249 -6.51 -3.00 15.92
CA ILE A 249 -7.50 -3.90 15.32
C ILE A 249 -8.80 -3.16 14.97
N GLN A 250 -9.33 -2.34 15.88
CA GLN A 250 -10.53 -1.55 15.62
C GLN A 250 -10.30 -0.49 14.54
N THR A 251 -9.13 0.15 14.53
CA THR A 251 -8.78 1.15 13.49
C THR A 251 -8.68 0.50 12.11
N LEU A 252 -8.04 -0.66 11.99
CA LEU A 252 -7.97 -1.41 10.72
C LEU A 252 -9.36 -1.87 10.28
N ARG A 253 -10.20 -2.36 11.20
CA ARG A 253 -11.58 -2.77 10.93
C ARG A 253 -12.40 -1.63 10.33
N GLN A 254 -12.31 -0.42 10.88
CA GLN A 254 -13.02 0.75 10.35
C GLN A 254 -12.55 1.13 8.94
N ASN A 255 -11.25 0.98 8.66
CA ASN A 255 -10.68 1.25 7.34
C ASN A 255 -11.12 0.25 6.26
N LEU A 256 -11.78 -0.86 6.60
CA LEU A 256 -12.34 -1.78 5.63
C LEU A 256 -13.54 -1.19 4.85
N TYR A 257 -14.25 -0.23 5.45
CA TYR A 257 -15.48 0.34 4.90
C TYR A 257 -15.28 1.63 4.10
N THR A 258 -14.05 2.13 3.99
CA THR A 258 -13.79 3.46 3.41
C THR A 258 -13.67 3.43 1.88
N ASN A 259 -12.72 2.66 1.35
CA ASN A 259 -12.51 2.44 -0.09
C ASN A 259 -11.62 1.23 -0.33
N GLU A 260 -11.64 0.71 -1.56
CA GLU A 260 -10.91 -0.51 -1.93
C GLU A 260 -9.41 -0.46 -1.60
N SER A 261 -8.72 0.65 -1.87
CA SER A 261 -7.28 0.72 -1.61
C SER A 261 -6.95 0.64 -0.11
N GLN A 262 -7.76 1.26 0.74
CA GLN A 262 -7.58 1.20 2.20
C GLN A 262 -8.02 -0.13 2.77
N ALA A 263 -9.12 -0.71 2.26
CA ALA A 263 -9.59 -2.02 2.65
C ALA A 263 -8.53 -3.09 2.37
N ILE A 264 -7.97 -3.12 1.16
CA ILE A 264 -6.90 -4.07 0.79
C ILE A 264 -5.69 -3.92 1.71
N LYS A 265 -5.23 -2.70 1.99
CA LYS A 265 -4.09 -2.47 2.88
C LYS A 265 -4.37 -2.83 4.33
N SER A 266 -5.62 -2.64 4.77
CA SER A 266 -6.04 -3.03 6.12
C SER A 266 -6.11 -4.55 6.26
N LEU A 267 -6.59 -5.25 5.22
CA LEU A 267 -6.55 -6.71 5.13
C LEU A 267 -5.11 -7.24 5.06
N GLU A 268 -4.21 -6.54 4.37
CA GLU A 268 -2.79 -6.86 4.36
C GLU A 268 -2.18 -6.74 5.78
N CYS A 269 -2.52 -5.69 6.54
CA CYS A 269 -2.15 -5.60 7.96
C CYS A 269 -2.70 -6.78 8.78
N PHE A 270 -3.97 -7.16 8.58
CA PHE A 270 -4.56 -8.31 9.27
C PHE A 270 -3.83 -9.61 8.95
N ASN A 271 -3.47 -9.85 7.68
CA ASN A 271 -2.66 -11.00 7.29
C ASN A 271 -1.34 -11.05 8.07
N TYR A 272 -0.60 -9.94 8.15
CA TYR A 272 0.65 -9.89 8.92
C TYR A 272 0.45 -10.12 10.42
N ILE A 273 -0.67 -9.65 10.99
CA ILE A 273 -1.00 -9.88 12.38
C ILE A 273 -1.27 -11.37 12.61
N PHE A 274 -2.13 -11.99 11.80
CA PHE A 274 -2.49 -13.40 11.95
C PHE A 274 -1.35 -14.37 11.61
N TRP A 275 -0.42 -13.99 10.73
CA TRP A 275 0.79 -14.80 10.42
C TRP A 275 1.72 -14.99 11.63
N GLN A 276 1.59 -14.17 12.68
CA GLN A 276 2.43 -14.29 13.88
C GLN A 276 2.09 -15.50 14.76
N GLY A 277 1.03 -16.24 14.41
CA GLY A 277 0.72 -17.52 15.02
C GLY A 277 -0.58 -17.56 15.81
N ALA A 278 -0.83 -18.72 16.42
CA ALA A 278 -2.05 -19.04 17.16
C ALA A 278 -2.41 -18.03 18.27
N LYS A 279 -1.47 -17.25 18.80
CA LYS A 279 -1.76 -16.23 19.83
C LYS A 279 -2.59 -15.07 19.29
N GLU A 280 -2.41 -14.69 18.03
CA GLU A 280 -3.04 -13.50 17.46
C GLU A 280 -4.41 -13.78 16.83
N SER A 281 -4.79 -15.06 16.75
CA SER A 281 -6.16 -15.50 16.48
C SER A 281 -7.19 -14.91 17.46
N ARG A 282 -6.76 -14.51 18.68
CA ARG A 282 -7.59 -13.81 19.67
C ARG A 282 -8.24 -12.53 19.16
N PHE A 283 -7.72 -11.94 18.09
CA PHE A 283 -8.29 -10.76 17.46
C PHE A 283 -9.37 -11.07 16.42
N LEU A 284 -9.50 -12.32 15.98
CA LEU A 284 -10.53 -12.74 15.04
C LEU A 284 -11.96 -12.38 15.51
N PRO A 285 -12.36 -12.60 16.78
CA PRO A 285 -13.69 -12.20 17.26
C PRO A 285 -13.98 -10.70 17.12
N LEU A 286 -12.95 -9.85 17.05
CA LEU A 286 -13.12 -8.40 16.89
C LEU A 286 -13.38 -7.97 15.44
N VAL A 287 -13.13 -8.85 14.47
CA VAL A 287 -13.13 -8.52 13.03
C VAL A 287 -14.01 -9.42 12.18
N ILE A 288 -14.33 -10.63 12.64
CA ILE A 288 -15.06 -11.65 11.86
C ILE A 288 -16.40 -11.13 11.34
N ASP A 289 -17.18 -10.44 12.17
CA ASP A 289 -18.47 -9.87 11.75
C ASP A 289 -18.30 -8.87 10.61
N SER A 290 -17.25 -8.03 10.66
CA SER A 290 -16.95 -7.10 9.58
C SER A 290 -16.47 -7.79 8.31
N PHE A 291 -15.72 -8.88 8.43
CA PHE A 291 -15.31 -9.67 7.27
C PHE A 291 -16.52 -10.31 6.58
N LEU A 292 -17.41 -10.95 7.36
CA LEU A 292 -18.64 -11.55 6.84
C LEU A 292 -19.57 -10.51 6.21
N ASP A 293 -19.77 -9.37 6.89
CA ASP A 293 -20.57 -8.25 6.37
C ASP A 293 -20.03 -7.73 5.03
N ILE A 294 -18.71 -7.58 4.89
CA ILE A 294 -18.11 -7.14 3.62
C ILE A 294 -18.28 -8.18 2.52
N LEU A 295 -18.14 -9.47 2.83
CA LEU A 295 -18.33 -10.53 1.84
C LEU A 295 -19.80 -10.66 1.40
N LEU A 296 -20.76 -10.45 2.30
CA LEU A 296 -22.19 -10.67 2.06
C LEU A 296 -22.91 -9.42 1.54
N ASN A 297 -22.65 -8.26 2.12
CA ASN A 297 -23.49 -7.07 1.97
C ASN A 297 -22.85 -5.98 1.11
N ASN A 298 -21.62 -6.15 0.64
CA ASN A 298 -20.95 -5.15 -0.17
C ASN A 298 -20.92 -5.54 -1.66
N PRO A 299 -21.94 -5.15 -2.47
CA PRO A 299 -22.00 -5.45 -3.90
C PRO A 299 -20.90 -4.74 -4.72
N HIS A 300 -20.10 -3.88 -4.08
CA HIS A 300 -18.97 -3.17 -4.66
C HIS A 300 -17.63 -3.65 -4.12
N ALA A 301 -17.60 -4.64 -3.21
CA ALA A 301 -16.35 -5.25 -2.80
C ALA A 301 -15.71 -5.91 -4.02
N SER A 302 -14.53 -5.45 -4.39
CA SER A 302 -13.81 -6.05 -5.50
C SER A 302 -13.44 -7.48 -5.14
N TYR A 303 -13.32 -8.36 -6.14
CA TYR A 303 -12.84 -9.73 -5.93
C TYR A 303 -11.52 -9.80 -5.14
N ARG A 304 -10.71 -8.72 -5.17
CA ARG A 304 -9.46 -8.62 -4.40
C ARG A 304 -9.71 -8.55 -2.90
N ILE A 305 -10.71 -7.77 -2.47
CA ILE A 305 -11.11 -7.70 -1.06
C ILE A 305 -11.56 -9.08 -0.60
N SER A 306 -12.42 -9.74 -1.39
CA SER A 306 -12.93 -11.07 -1.05
C SER A 306 -11.80 -12.10 -0.91
N ILE A 307 -10.87 -12.12 -1.87
CA ILE A 307 -9.68 -12.98 -1.79
C ILE A 307 -8.84 -12.66 -0.55
N SER A 308 -8.59 -11.38 -0.25
CA SER A 308 -7.78 -10.99 0.92
C SER A 308 -8.44 -11.35 2.26
N ILE A 309 -9.78 -11.29 2.35
CA ILE A 309 -10.52 -11.79 3.53
C ILE A 309 -10.38 -13.31 3.65
N LEU A 310 -10.55 -14.05 2.56
CA LEU A 310 -10.39 -15.50 2.57
C LEU A 310 -8.96 -15.92 2.92
N ASP A 311 -7.95 -15.18 2.47
CA ASP A 311 -6.55 -15.40 2.87
C ASP A 311 -6.40 -15.21 4.39
N CYS A 312 -6.99 -14.15 4.98
CA CYS A 312 -7.00 -13.95 6.44
C CYS A 312 -7.61 -15.15 7.16
N PHE A 313 -8.77 -15.63 6.71
CA PHE A 313 -9.41 -16.80 7.32
C PHE A 313 -8.58 -18.06 7.16
N GLU A 314 -7.98 -18.28 5.99
CA GLU A 314 -7.12 -19.44 5.72
C GLU A 314 -5.94 -19.49 6.71
N ILE A 315 -5.24 -18.36 6.90
CA ILE A 315 -4.13 -18.24 7.87
C ILE A 315 -4.59 -18.62 9.27
N VAL A 316 -5.70 -18.04 9.68
CA VAL A 316 -6.21 -18.19 11.05
C VAL A 316 -6.71 -19.62 11.30
N SER A 317 -7.27 -20.28 10.29
CA SER A 317 -7.72 -21.67 10.35
C SER A 317 -6.58 -22.70 10.37
N GLN A 318 -5.32 -22.34 10.14
CA GLN A 318 -4.20 -23.29 10.27
C GLN A 318 -3.91 -23.71 11.71
N TYR A 319 -4.41 -22.96 12.70
CA TYR A 319 -4.15 -23.18 14.11
C TYR A 319 -5.28 -23.98 14.75
N GLN A 320 -5.04 -25.28 14.97
CA GLN A 320 -6.04 -26.28 15.40
C GLN A 320 -6.56 -26.13 16.85
N ASP A 321 -5.87 -25.34 17.69
CA ASP A 321 -6.06 -25.33 19.15
C ASP A 321 -7.04 -24.27 19.68
N LEU A 322 -7.93 -23.74 18.85
CA LEU A 322 -8.77 -22.61 19.25
C LEU A 322 -10.25 -22.92 19.00
N ASP A 323 -11.06 -22.66 20.02
CA ASP A 323 -12.52 -22.47 19.92
C ASP A 323 -12.80 -21.27 18.99
N MET A 324 -12.60 -21.49 17.69
CA MET A 324 -12.63 -20.41 16.72
C MET A 324 -14.07 -20.11 16.32
N PRO A 325 -14.50 -18.84 16.32
CA PRO A 325 -15.82 -18.42 15.84
C PRO A 325 -16.07 -18.72 14.35
N LEU A 326 -15.07 -19.30 13.66
CA LEU A 326 -15.18 -19.79 12.29
C LEU A 326 -15.78 -21.20 12.21
N ILE A 327 -15.50 -22.10 13.17
CA ILE A 327 -15.86 -23.52 13.04
C ILE A 327 -17.38 -23.68 13.12
N ASN A 328 -17.94 -24.48 12.22
CA ASN A 328 -19.38 -24.71 12.10
C ASN A 328 -20.21 -23.41 11.92
N ASN A 329 -19.61 -22.38 11.30
CA ASN A 329 -20.28 -21.11 11.07
C ASN A 329 -21.17 -21.16 9.81
N ASN A 330 -22.49 -21.18 10.03
CA ASN A 330 -23.51 -21.22 8.96
C ASN A 330 -23.50 -19.98 8.06
N GLU A 331 -23.19 -18.80 8.60
CA GLU A 331 -23.15 -17.56 7.83
C GLU A 331 -21.96 -17.59 6.85
N LEU A 332 -20.79 -18.03 7.33
CA LEU A 332 -19.60 -18.21 6.50
C LEU A 332 -19.85 -19.24 5.38
N ILE A 333 -20.40 -20.42 5.68
CA ILE A 333 -20.60 -21.42 4.63
C ILE A 333 -21.58 -20.93 3.56
N ASN A 334 -22.68 -20.29 3.97
CA ASN A 334 -23.65 -19.72 3.03
C ASN A 334 -22.99 -18.67 2.13
N CYS A 335 -22.12 -17.83 2.72
CA CYS A 335 -21.33 -16.86 1.97
C CYS A 335 -20.42 -17.53 0.94
N LEU A 336 -19.67 -18.57 1.32
CA LEU A 336 -18.75 -19.28 0.43
C LEU A 336 -19.52 -19.94 -0.73
N ILE A 337 -20.65 -20.59 -0.44
CA ILE A 337 -21.50 -21.22 -1.46
C ILE A 337 -22.03 -20.18 -2.45
N TYR A 338 -22.42 -18.99 -1.96
CA TYR A 338 -22.82 -17.89 -2.81
C TYR A 338 -21.67 -17.40 -3.72
N MET A 339 -20.47 -17.25 -3.16
CA MET A 339 -19.28 -16.82 -3.91
C MET A 339 -18.85 -17.82 -4.99
N LEU A 340 -19.12 -19.11 -4.85
CA LEU A 340 -18.83 -20.11 -5.89
C LEU A 340 -19.62 -19.91 -7.19
N LYS A 341 -20.68 -19.11 -7.15
CA LYS A 341 -21.47 -18.73 -8.33
C LYS A 341 -20.89 -17.53 -9.08
N ASP A 342 -19.75 -16.98 -8.62
CA ASP A 342 -19.10 -15.84 -9.27
C ASP A 342 -18.53 -16.25 -10.65
N GLU A 343 -18.63 -15.33 -11.61
CA GLU A 343 -18.04 -15.48 -12.95
C GLU A 343 -16.50 -15.44 -12.90
N ILE A 344 -15.93 -14.84 -11.85
CA ILE A 344 -14.49 -14.70 -11.66
C ILE A 344 -13.91 -16.01 -11.12
N MET A 345 -13.36 -16.82 -12.03
CA MET A 345 -12.76 -18.13 -11.68
C MET A 345 -11.66 -18.07 -10.61
N GLN A 346 -10.95 -16.95 -10.46
CA GLN A 346 -9.98 -16.79 -9.36
C GLN A 346 -10.66 -16.80 -7.98
N VAL A 347 -11.85 -16.22 -7.85
CA VAL A 347 -12.63 -16.26 -6.60
C VAL A 347 -13.03 -17.69 -6.31
N ASN A 348 -13.60 -18.39 -7.30
CA ASN A 348 -14.00 -19.79 -7.15
C ASN A 348 -12.81 -20.67 -6.75
N GLU A 349 -11.63 -20.46 -7.33
CA GLU A 349 -10.41 -21.18 -6.96
C GLU A 349 -10.06 -20.99 -5.48
N VAL A 350 -10.05 -19.75 -4.98
CA VAL A 350 -9.70 -19.44 -3.59
C VAL A 350 -10.77 -19.96 -2.62
N VAL A 351 -12.06 -19.81 -2.97
CA VAL A 351 -13.17 -20.33 -2.16
C VAL A 351 -13.11 -21.85 -2.06
N LEU A 352 -12.90 -22.57 -3.17
CA LEU A 352 -12.77 -24.02 -3.14
C LEU A 352 -11.55 -24.49 -2.34
N ARG A 353 -10.42 -23.80 -2.48
CA ARG A 353 -9.21 -24.08 -1.67
C ARG A 353 -9.51 -23.91 -0.19
N PHE A 354 -10.14 -22.81 0.19
CA PHE A 354 -10.52 -22.53 1.58
C PHE A 354 -11.52 -23.55 2.12
N LEU A 355 -12.56 -23.90 1.36
CA LEU A 355 -13.57 -24.90 1.73
C LEU A 355 -12.94 -26.25 2.07
N ILE A 356 -11.95 -26.71 1.30
CA ILE A 356 -11.26 -27.98 1.58
C ILE A 356 -10.62 -27.95 2.98
N SER A 357 -9.93 -26.85 3.32
CA SER A 357 -9.28 -26.69 4.62
C SER A 357 -10.30 -26.52 5.75
N TYR A 358 -11.32 -25.71 5.52
CA TYR A 358 -12.37 -25.37 6.49
C TYR A 358 -13.25 -26.57 6.85
N LEU A 359 -13.76 -27.30 5.85
CA LEU A 359 -14.61 -28.48 6.08
C LEU A 359 -13.85 -29.58 6.82
N GLY A 360 -12.54 -29.72 6.58
CA GLY A 360 -11.70 -30.69 7.31
C GLY A 360 -11.56 -30.41 8.81
N GLN A 361 -12.04 -29.27 9.29
CA GLN A 361 -12.02 -28.86 10.70
C GLN A 361 -13.42 -28.81 11.32
N CYS A 362 -14.46 -28.94 10.51
CA CYS A 362 -15.84 -28.89 10.98
C CYS A 362 -16.26 -30.23 11.60
N SER A 363 -17.32 -30.19 12.39
CA SER A 363 -17.94 -31.41 12.93
C SER A 363 -18.65 -32.20 11.82
N ASP A 364 -18.71 -33.53 11.96
CA ASP A 364 -19.40 -34.39 11.01
C ASP A 364 -20.87 -33.97 10.81
N GLU A 365 -21.59 -33.61 11.88
CA GLU A 365 -22.98 -33.15 11.79
C GLU A 365 -23.13 -31.90 10.92
N PHE A 366 -22.23 -30.93 11.10
CA PHE A 366 -22.22 -29.71 10.29
C PHE A 366 -21.90 -30.01 8.81
N ILE A 367 -20.90 -30.86 8.57
CA ILE A 367 -20.53 -31.29 7.21
C ILE A 367 -21.71 -32.00 6.53
N LEU A 368 -22.39 -32.91 7.23
CA LEU A 368 -23.57 -33.63 6.73
C LEU A 368 -24.67 -32.66 6.27
N GLY A 369 -24.91 -31.58 7.02
CA GLY A 369 -25.86 -30.54 6.64
C GLY A 369 -25.51 -29.83 5.33
N ILE A 370 -24.21 -29.59 5.09
CA ILE A 370 -23.72 -28.92 3.88
C ILE A 370 -23.75 -29.87 2.68
N ILE A 371 -23.24 -31.09 2.83
CA ILE A 371 -23.20 -32.05 1.73
C ILE A 371 -24.59 -32.56 1.38
N GLY A 372 -25.55 -32.50 2.31
CA GLY A 372 -26.96 -32.80 2.06
C GLY A 372 -27.69 -31.72 1.26
N ASP A 373 -27.12 -30.51 1.11
CA ASP A 373 -27.70 -29.45 0.30
C ASP A 373 -27.47 -29.71 -1.20
N HIS A 374 -28.56 -30.00 -1.93
CA HIS A 374 -28.53 -30.20 -3.38
C HIS A 374 -27.98 -28.99 -4.15
N ASN A 375 -28.18 -27.76 -3.66
CA ASN A 375 -27.63 -26.58 -4.31
C ASN A 375 -26.10 -26.58 -4.23
N PHE A 376 -25.52 -26.92 -3.07
CA PHE A 376 -24.08 -27.08 -2.94
C PHE A 376 -23.55 -28.20 -3.85
N GLN A 377 -24.18 -29.38 -3.84
CA GLN A 377 -23.80 -30.51 -4.70
C GLN A 377 -23.75 -30.12 -6.17
N ASN A 378 -24.79 -29.46 -6.68
CA ASN A 378 -24.89 -29.06 -8.09
C ASN A 378 -23.78 -28.06 -8.46
N ILE A 379 -23.50 -27.08 -7.61
CA ILE A 379 -22.42 -26.10 -7.85
C ILE A 379 -21.07 -26.80 -7.94
N ILE A 380 -20.78 -27.73 -7.02
CA ILE A 380 -19.53 -28.48 -7.03
C ILE A 380 -19.42 -29.35 -8.30
N GLU A 381 -20.52 -30.02 -8.70
CA GLU A 381 -20.57 -30.82 -9.91
C GLU A 381 -20.24 -29.98 -11.15
N ASP A 382 -20.89 -28.82 -11.31
CA ASP A 382 -20.64 -27.91 -12.43
C ASP A 382 -19.17 -27.45 -12.46
N LEU A 383 -18.60 -27.11 -11.30
CA LEU A 383 -17.21 -26.66 -11.19
C LEU A 383 -16.19 -27.78 -11.48
N THR A 384 -16.55 -29.07 -11.37
CA THR A 384 -15.68 -30.18 -11.81
C THR A 384 -15.44 -30.17 -13.33
N MET A 385 -16.33 -29.54 -14.10
CA MET A 385 -16.22 -29.39 -15.55
C MET A 385 -15.63 -28.04 -15.96
N SER A 386 -15.12 -27.25 -15.00
CA SER A 386 -14.48 -25.96 -15.27
C SER A 386 -13.27 -26.07 -16.20
N LEU A 387 -13.14 -25.11 -17.12
CA LEU A 387 -11.96 -24.97 -17.98
C LEU A 387 -10.73 -24.49 -17.20
N ASN A 388 -10.91 -23.90 -16.00
CA ASN A 388 -9.80 -23.56 -15.12
C ASN A 388 -9.36 -24.82 -14.37
N LYS A 389 -8.13 -25.29 -14.65
CA LYS A 389 -7.55 -26.51 -14.07
C LYS A 389 -7.50 -26.50 -12.54
N ASN A 390 -7.26 -25.35 -11.91
CA ASN A 390 -7.19 -25.25 -10.46
C ASN A 390 -8.60 -25.35 -9.83
N VAL A 391 -9.58 -24.65 -10.42
CA VAL A 391 -10.99 -24.77 -10.02
C VAL A 391 -11.47 -26.21 -10.15
N GLN A 392 -11.27 -26.83 -11.32
CA GLN A 392 -11.61 -28.23 -11.57
C GLN A 392 -10.94 -29.16 -10.56
N LYS A 393 -9.64 -28.97 -10.29
CA LYS A 393 -8.87 -29.78 -9.33
C LYS A 393 -9.47 -29.69 -7.92
N TYR A 394 -9.76 -28.49 -7.42
CA TYR A 394 -10.29 -28.33 -6.07
C TYR A 394 -11.75 -28.79 -5.96
N ALA A 395 -12.60 -28.51 -6.95
CA ALA A 395 -13.97 -29.00 -6.98
C ALA A 395 -14.03 -30.54 -7.02
N THR A 396 -13.19 -31.18 -7.85
CA THR A 396 -13.06 -32.64 -7.88
C THR A 396 -12.61 -33.19 -6.53
N LYS A 397 -11.67 -32.51 -5.86
CA LYS A 397 -11.21 -32.92 -4.53
C LYS A 397 -12.35 -32.85 -3.49
N ILE A 398 -13.18 -31.81 -3.47
CA ILE A 398 -14.34 -31.74 -2.59
C ILE A 398 -15.32 -32.87 -2.90
N LYS A 399 -15.66 -33.08 -4.18
CA LYS A 399 -16.56 -34.16 -4.61
C LYS A 399 -16.08 -35.53 -4.14
N LEU A 400 -14.80 -35.83 -4.35
CA LEU A 400 -14.21 -37.12 -3.96
C LEU A 400 -14.20 -37.37 -2.46
N ILE A 401 -14.00 -36.32 -1.64
CA ILE A 401 -13.94 -36.47 -0.17
C ILE A 401 -15.35 -36.55 0.43
N TYR A 402 -16.31 -35.78 -0.09
CA TYR A 402 -17.54 -35.48 0.64
C TYR A 402 -18.84 -35.89 -0.07
N LEU A 403 -18.84 -36.16 -1.38
CA LEU A 403 -20.08 -36.35 -2.17
C LEU A 403 -20.20 -37.74 -2.84
N ASN A 404 -19.26 -38.65 -2.56
CA ASN A 404 -19.24 -40.00 -3.14
C ASN A 404 -19.72 -41.08 -2.18
#